data_AF-A0A2E2TMI5-F1
#
_entry.id   AF-A0A2E2TMI5-F1
#
_cell.length_a   1.000
_cell.length_b   1.000
_cell.length_c   1.000
_cell.angle_alpha   90.00
_cell.angle_beta   90.00
_cell.angle_gamma   90.00
#
_symmetry.space_group_name_H-M   'P 1'
#
loop_
_entity.id
_entity.type
_entity.pdbx_description
1 polymer ?
#
loop_
_entity_poly.entity_id
_entity_poly.type
_entity_poly.pdbx_seq_one_letter_code
_entity_poly.pdbx_strand_id
1 'polypeptide(L)'
;MKDPKNLQELIDLIDKVFWCDEEVYWKLRHLPKERWDYEIISHSSRHLSKSAGKLASVCEAYEHGTDFDKDKAKDITLSALATVLKIASMLEMTAEDLLEGVPKKIKYNPQK
;
A
#
# COMPACT_ATOMS: atom_id res chain seq x y z
N MET A 1 20.52 -5.23 1.39
CA MET A 1 20.04 -4.15 2.28
C MET A 1 19.86 -4.76 3.67
N LYS A 2 19.96 -3.97 4.74
CA LYS A 2 19.60 -4.47 6.08
C LYS A 2 18.08 -4.53 6.18
N ASP A 3 17.55 -5.57 6.83
CA ASP A 3 16.12 -5.71 7.06
C ASP A 3 15.61 -4.58 7.98
N PRO A 4 14.41 -4.01 7.71
CA PRO A 4 13.87 -2.92 8.51
C PRO A 4 13.49 -3.45 9.90
N LYS A 5 13.85 -2.70 10.94
CA LYS A 5 13.64 -3.09 12.35
C LYS A 5 12.42 -2.45 12.99
N ASN A 6 11.86 -1.41 12.37
CA ASN A 6 10.68 -0.70 12.84
C ASN A 6 9.85 -0.22 11.64
N LEU A 7 8.65 0.30 11.93
CA LEU A 7 7.71 0.75 10.91
C LEU A 7 8.26 1.91 10.07
N GLN A 8 9.02 2.84 10.66
CA GLN A 8 9.60 3.96 9.91
C GLN A 8 10.65 3.45 8.92
N GLU A 9 11.57 2.59 9.35
CA GLU A 9 12.56 1.97 8.46
C GLU A 9 11.90 1.17 7.33
N LEU A 10 10.74 0.56 7.58
CA LEU A 10 9.98 -0.14 6.55
C LEU A 10 9.35 0.82 5.53
N ILE A 11 8.77 1.94 5.99
CA ILE A 11 8.25 3.01 5.10
C ILE A 11 9.38 3.54 4.23
N ASP A 12 10.52 3.89 4.82
CA ASP A 12 11.66 4.45 4.11
C ASP A 12 12.24 3.45 3.09
N LEU A 13 12.31 2.17 3.46
CA LEU A 13 12.76 1.11 2.55
C LEU A 13 11.80 0.95 1.36
N ILE A 14 10.49 0.97 1.60
CA ILE A 14 9.46 0.88 0.56
C ILE A 14 9.55 2.10 -0.35
N ASP A 15 9.62 3.30 0.20
CA ASP A 15 9.69 4.53 -0.59
C ASP A 15 10.91 4.54 -1.52
N LYS A 16 12.05 4.09 -1.00
CA LYS A 16 13.30 3.94 -1.73
C LYS A 16 13.24 2.85 -2.82
N VAL A 17 12.66 1.69 -2.54
CA VAL A 17 12.59 0.57 -3.49
C VAL A 17 11.56 0.86 -4.59
N PHE A 18 10.40 1.40 -4.22
CA PHE A 18 9.37 1.86 -5.14
C PHE A 18 9.61 3.33 -5.51
N TRP A 19 10.86 3.64 -5.82
CA TRP A 19 11.24 4.94 -6.35
C TRP A 19 10.49 5.20 -7.65
N CYS A 20 9.95 6.41 -7.79
CA CYS A 20 9.13 6.80 -8.93
C CYS A 20 9.73 8.06 -9.55
N ASP A 21 10.30 7.91 -10.74
CA ASP A 21 10.76 9.02 -11.57
C ASP A 21 10.23 8.87 -13.01
N GLU A 22 10.60 9.82 -13.85
CA GLU A 22 10.19 9.85 -15.25
C GLU A 22 10.80 8.73 -16.11
N GLU A 23 11.86 8.06 -15.64
CA GLU A 23 12.43 6.91 -16.33
C GLU A 23 11.55 5.67 -16.14
N VAL A 24 11.06 5.47 -14.91
CA VAL A 24 10.19 4.34 -14.53
C VAL A 24 8.73 4.61 -14.90
N TYR A 25 8.26 5.85 -14.77
CA TYR A 25 6.87 6.24 -14.99
C TYR A 25 6.75 7.22 -16.16
N TRP A 26 6.45 6.68 -17.34
CA TRP A 26 6.35 7.43 -18.59
C TRP A 26 5.47 8.69 -18.50
N LYS A 27 4.40 8.64 -17.70
CA LYS A 27 3.45 9.76 -17.56
C LYS A 27 4.07 10.96 -16.84
N LEU A 28 5.07 10.75 -15.97
CA LEU A 28 5.77 11.83 -15.26
C LEU A 28 6.56 12.72 -16.23
N ARG A 29 7.04 12.17 -17.36
CA ARG A 29 7.71 12.95 -18.45
C ARG A 29 6.83 14.05 -19.04
N HIS A 30 5.51 13.94 -18.88
CA HIS A 30 4.52 14.83 -19.47
C HIS A 30 3.75 15.62 -18.43
N LEU A 31 4.10 15.48 -17.15
CA LEU A 31 3.44 16.17 -16.04
C LEU A 31 4.39 17.19 -15.42
N PRO A 32 3.89 18.38 -15.05
CA PRO A 32 4.63 19.29 -14.17
C PRO A 32 5.02 18.59 -12.87
N LYS A 33 6.22 18.89 -12.34
CA LYS A 33 6.79 18.22 -11.16
C LYS A 33 5.88 18.30 -9.94
N GLU A 34 5.20 19.42 -9.75
CA GLU A 34 4.24 19.64 -8.66
C GLU A 34 3.03 18.68 -8.68
N ARG A 35 2.82 17.94 -9.79
CA ARG A 35 1.75 16.93 -9.90
C ARG A 35 2.26 15.50 -9.82
N TRP A 36 3.56 15.29 -9.69
CA TRP A 36 4.14 13.95 -9.68
C TRP A 36 3.61 13.12 -8.52
N ASP A 37 3.55 13.70 -7.32
CA ASP A 37 3.06 13.01 -6.13
C ASP A 37 1.62 12.54 -6.30
N TYR A 38 0.75 13.38 -6.88
CA TYR A 38 -0.64 13.02 -7.16
C TYR A 38 -0.75 11.86 -8.14
N GLU A 39 0.09 11.81 -9.17
CA GLU A 39 0.10 10.68 -10.10
C GLU A 39 0.64 9.41 -9.44
N ILE A 40 1.69 9.51 -8.62
CA ILE A 40 2.27 8.37 -7.90
C ILE A 40 1.25 7.80 -6.91
N ILE A 41 0.56 8.67 -6.15
CA ILE A 41 -0.53 8.29 -5.24
C ILE A 41 -1.67 7.64 -6.03
N SER A 42 -2.10 8.23 -7.15
CA SER A 42 -3.14 7.68 -8.01
C SER A 42 -2.75 6.28 -8.54
N HIS A 43 -1.51 6.14 -9.01
CA HIS A 43 -0.99 4.88 -9.52
C HIS A 43 -0.91 3.80 -8.44
N SER A 44 -0.36 4.15 -7.27
CA SER A 44 -0.28 3.25 -6.11
C SER A 44 -1.68 2.83 -5.66
N SER A 45 -2.65 3.74 -5.65
CA SER A 45 -4.05 3.41 -5.32
C SER A 45 -4.64 2.36 -6.27
N ARG A 46 -4.30 2.38 -7.57
CA ARG A 46 -4.73 1.32 -8.50
C ARG A 46 -4.10 -0.04 -8.17
N HIS A 47 -2.85 -0.08 -7.71
CA HIS A 47 -2.24 -1.34 -7.26
C HIS A 47 -2.91 -1.87 -5.99
N LEU A 48 -3.30 -1.00 -5.07
CA LEU A 48 -4.09 -1.40 -3.90
C LEU A 48 -5.42 -2.03 -4.31
N SER A 49 -6.15 -1.44 -5.27
CA SER A 49 -7.38 -2.04 -5.81
C SER A 49 -7.14 -3.41 -6.46
N LYS A 50 -6.03 -3.58 -7.20
CA LYS A 50 -5.66 -4.88 -7.78
C LYS A 50 -5.38 -5.92 -6.72
N SER A 51 -4.67 -5.56 -5.64
CA SER A 51 -4.42 -6.47 -4.52
C SER A 51 -5.71 -6.86 -3.82
N ALA A 52 -6.63 -5.91 -3.60
CA ALA A 52 -7.96 -6.22 -3.06
C ALA A 52 -8.74 -7.20 -3.95
N GLY A 53 -8.74 -6.99 -5.27
CA GLY A 53 -9.37 -7.91 -6.22
C GLY A 53 -8.74 -9.31 -6.20
N LYS A 54 -7.41 -9.40 -6.16
CA LYS A 54 -6.70 -10.69 -6.04
C LYS A 54 -7.06 -11.42 -4.75
N LEU A 55 -7.18 -10.70 -3.64
CA LEU A 55 -7.57 -11.29 -2.35
C LEU A 55 -9.01 -11.79 -2.40
N ALA A 56 -9.91 -10.99 -2.97
CA ALA A 56 -11.30 -11.38 -3.19
C ALA A 56 -11.40 -12.67 -4.01
N SER A 57 -10.60 -12.82 -5.07
CA SER A 57 -10.56 -14.07 -5.85
C SER A 57 -10.08 -15.28 -5.05
N VAL A 58 -9.22 -15.12 -4.03
CA VAL A 58 -8.85 -16.23 -3.12
C VAL A 58 -10.06 -16.63 -2.26
N CYS A 59 -10.80 -15.66 -1.74
CA CYS A 59 -12.01 -15.91 -0.96
C CYS A 59 -13.12 -16.55 -1.80
N GLU A 60 -13.38 -16.02 -2.99
CA GLU A 60 -14.38 -16.54 -3.92
C GLU A 60 -14.09 -18.00 -4.31
N ALA A 61 -12.82 -18.32 -4.62
CA ALA A 61 -12.44 -19.70 -4.91
C ALA A 61 -12.73 -20.65 -3.73
N TYR A 62 -12.50 -20.19 -2.49
CA TYR A 62 -12.84 -20.93 -1.28
C TYR A 62 -14.35 -21.11 -1.11
N GLU A 63 -15.14 -20.06 -1.33
CA GLU A 63 -16.60 -20.10 -1.28
C GLU A 63 -17.21 -21.06 -2.32
N HIS A 64 -16.49 -21.32 -3.42
CA HIS A 64 -16.87 -22.27 -4.47
C HIS A 64 -16.24 -23.67 -4.30
N GLY A 65 -15.71 -24.00 -3.12
CA GLY A 65 -15.30 -25.36 -2.75
C GLY A 65 -13.84 -25.69 -3.01
N THR A 66 -12.99 -24.70 -3.28
CA THR A 66 -11.53 -24.87 -3.27
C THR A 66 -10.99 -24.71 -1.84
N ASP A 67 -9.83 -25.29 -1.53
CA ASP A 67 -9.14 -25.00 -0.26
C ASP A 67 -8.68 -23.53 -0.20
N PHE A 68 -8.72 -22.93 1.00
CA PHE A 68 -8.25 -21.55 1.19
C PHE A 68 -6.72 -21.47 1.06
N ASP A 69 -6.24 -20.84 0.00
CA ASP A 69 -4.81 -20.61 -0.24
C ASP A 69 -4.25 -19.50 0.67
N LYS A 70 -3.88 -19.91 1.89
CA LYS A 70 -3.38 -19.00 2.92
C LYS A 70 -2.07 -18.32 2.53
N ASP A 71 -1.20 -18.98 1.79
CA ASP A 71 0.10 -18.40 1.46
C ASP A 71 -0.02 -17.35 0.36
N LYS A 72 -0.87 -17.59 -0.65
CA LYS A 72 -1.26 -16.56 -1.61
C LYS A 72 -1.97 -15.38 -0.94
N ALA A 73 -2.87 -15.64 0.00
CA ALA A 73 -3.53 -14.57 0.75
C ALA A 73 -2.53 -13.69 1.54
N LYS A 74 -1.53 -14.30 2.19
CA LYS A 74 -0.45 -13.56 2.88
C LYS A 74 0.37 -12.72 1.91
N ASP A 75 0.80 -13.29 0.79
CA ASP A 75 1.60 -12.59 -0.22
C ASP A 75 0.86 -11.36 -0.79
N ILE A 76 -0.42 -11.52 -1.12
CA ILE A 76 -1.28 -10.42 -1.57
C ILE A 76 -1.43 -9.36 -0.47
N THR A 77 -1.60 -9.78 0.77
CA THR A 77 -1.73 -8.87 1.92
C THR A 77 -0.45 -8.06 2.14
N LEU A 78 0.72 -8.69 2.05
CA LEU A 78 2.01 -8.00 2.16
C LEU A 78 2.20 -7.00 1.01
N SER A 79 1.82 -7.38 -0.22
CA SER A 79 1.83 -6.48 -1.38
C SER A 79 0.90 -5.28 -1.20
N ALA A 80 -0.30 -5.50 -0.66
CA ALA A 80 -1.25 -4.45 -0.33
C ALA A 80 -0.69 -3.49 0.75
N LEU A 81 -0.11 -4.04 1.82
CA LEU A 81 0.51 -3.25 2.88
C LEU A 81 1.67 -2.41 2.35
N ALA A 82 2.54 -2.98 1.53
CA ALA A 82 3.63 -2.22 0.91
C ALA A 82 3.11 -1.04 0.09
N THR A 83 2.01 -1.24 -0.65
CA THR A 83 1.36 -0.18 -1.41
C THR A 83 0.77 0.91 -0.50
N VAL A 84 0.12 0.52 0.60
CA VAL A 84 -0.41 1.47 1.59
C VAL A 84 0.71 2.30 2.23
N LEU A 85 1.83 1.67 2.59
CA LEU A 85 2.97 2.38 3.17
C LEU A 85 3.65 3.32 2.16
N LYS A 86 3.71 2.95 0.87
CA LYS A 86 4.14 3.89 -0.18
C LYS A 86 3.22 5.10 -0.27
N ILE A 87 1.90 4.89 -0.26
CA ILE A 87 0.93 6.00 -0.26
C ILE A 87 1.10 6.87 0.99
N ALA A 88 1.27 6.26 2.17
CA ALA A 88 1.51 6.98 3.41
C ALA A 88 2.77 7.86 3.30
N SER A 89 3.88 7.32 2.78
CA SER A 89 5.12 8.08 2.53
C SER A 89 4.88 9.27 1.60
N MET A 90 4.17 9.07 0.48
CA MET A 90 3.85 10.15 -0.48
C MET A 90 2.89 11.20 0.09
N LEU A 91 2.14 10.86 1.15
CA LEU A 91 1.31 11.79 1.91
C LEU A 91 2.05 12.38 3.11
N GLU A 92 3.38 12.22 3.16
CA GLU A 92 4.26 12.71 4.23
C GLU A 92 3.91 12.17 5.61
N MET A 93 3.29 11.00 5.68
CA MET A 93 2.95 10.36 6.95
C MET A 93 4.16 9.62 7.53
N THR A 94 4.40 9.86 8.81
CA THR A 94 5.39 9.14 9.61
C THR A 94 4.82 7.84 10.18
N ALA A 95 5.70 7.00 10.72
CA ALA A 95 5.28 5.83 11.51
C ALA A 95 4.41 6.23 12.72
N GLU A 96 4.68 7.38 13.34
CA GLU A 96 3.89 7.89 14.46
C GLU A 96 2.46 8.26 14.02
N ASP A 97 2.31 8.92 12.87
CA ASP A 97 1.00 9.25 12.29
C ASP A 97 0.14 8.00 12.07
N LEU A 98 0.76 6.91 11.60
CA LEU A 98 0.09 5.63 11.42
C LEU A 98 -0.26 4.96 12.76
N LEU A 99 0.71 4.90 13.69
CA LEU A 99 0.55 4.28 14.99
C LEU A 99 -0.46 5.00 15.89
N GLU A 100 -0.64 6.31 15.73
CA GLU A 100 -1.70 7.05 16.39
C GLU A 100 -3.02 7.05 15.62
N GLY A 101 -2.95 7.22 14.30
CA GLY A 101 -4.11 7.38 13.43
C GLY A 101 -4.97 6.13 13.33
N VAL A 102 -4.34 4.95 13.18
CA VAL A 102 -5.07 3.68 13.06
C VAL A 102 -5.87 3.36 14.34
N PRO A 103 -5.30 3.43 15.57
CA PRO A 103 -6.08 3.31 16.80
C PRO A 103 -7.26 4.25 16.91
N LYS A 104 -7.11 5.52 16.48
CA LYS A 104 -8.21 6.51 16.47
C LYS A 104 -9.34 6.07 15.52
N LYS A 105 -9.02 5.44 14.38
CA LYS A 105 -10.01 4.92 13.42
C LYS A 105 -10.72 3.66 13.88
N ILE A 106 -10.05 2.75 14.61
CA ILE A 106 -10.68 1.53 15.13
C ILE A 106 -11.49 1.76 16.41
N LYS A 107 -11.10 2.75 17.24
CA LYS A 107 -11.87 3.18 18.42
C LYS A 107 -13.11 4.01 18.03
N TYR A 108 -13.28 4.32 16.76
CA TYR A 108 -14.50 4.92 16.23
C TYR A 108 -15.67 3.96 16.48
N ASN A 109 -16.58 4.36 17.35
CA ASN A 109 -17.81 3.63 17.63
C ASN A 109 -18.95 4.26 16.79
N PRO A 110 -19.42 3.62 15.72
CA PRO A 110 -20.50 4.15 14.90
C PRO A 110 -21.87 4.16 15.62
N GLN A 111 -21.95 3.65 16.85
CA GLN A 111 -23.16 3.58 17.68
C GLN A 111 -23.20 4.59 18.85
N LYS A 112 -22.40 5.67 18.81
CA LYS A 112 -22.55 6.81 19.73
C LYS A 112 -22.95 8.08 18.99
#